data_AF-A0A2V8VHH6-F1
#
_entry.id   AF-A0A2V8VHH6-F1
#
_cell.length_a   1.000
_cell.length_b   1.000
_cell.length_c   1.000
_cell.angle_alpha   90.00
_cell.angle_beta   90.00
_cell.angle_gamma   90.00
#
_symmetry.space_group_name_H-M   'P 1'
#
loop_
_entity.id
_entity.type
_entity.pdbx_description
1 polymer ?
#
loop_
_entity_poly.entity_id
_entity_poly.type
_entity_poly.pdbx_seq_one_letter_code
_entity_poly.pdbx_strand_id
1 'polypeptide(L)'
;MTNVPVMDAHDLANAPTGGKGFSNPPIPQIAPVPATVSFDIKWSGVIEQAIVTNEDEDFTGQFVRTGATIVWSSSEAGFQFHIGATQPCQEVYSVVGRERKGVFFHGRH
;
A
#
# COMPACT_ATOMS: atom_id res chain seq x y z
N MET A 1 5.91 1.01 11.01
CA MET A 1 5.07 2.22 10.94
C MET A 1 3.83 1.97 11.77
N THR A 2 3.61 2.72 12.83
CA THR A 2 2.51 2.46 13.78
C THR A 2 1.48 3.58 13.77
N ASN A 3 0.23 3.21 14.00
CA ASN A 3 -0.92 4.11 14.17
C ASN A 3 -1.13 5.09 13.01
N VAL A 4 -1.13 4.58 11.78
CA VAL A 4 -1.41 5.37 10.59
C VAL A 4 -2.92 5.61 10.51
N PRO A 5 -3.39 6.87 10.57
CA PRO A 5 -4.80 7.17 10.37
C PRO A 5 -5.17 6.93 8.91
N VAL A 6 -6.25 6.17 8.69
CA VAL A 6 -6.82 5.90 7.36
C VAL A 6 -8.33 6.02 7.43
N MET A 7 -8.98 6.14 6.29
CA MET A 7 -10.44 6.04 6.20
C MET A 7 -10.78 4.66 5.63
N ASP A 8 -11.57 3.88 6.35
CA ASP A 8 -12.21 2.69 5.78
C ASP A 8 -13.36 3.14 4.90
N ALA A 9 -13.27 2.83 3.61
CA ALA A 9 -14.31 3.14 2.63
C ALA A 9 -15.41 2.07 2.57
N HIS A 10 -15.36 1.05 3.44
CA HIS A 10 -16.21 -0.14 3.49
C HIS A 10 -16.06 -1.10 2.31
N ASP A 11 -15.95 -0.58 1.09
CA ASP A 11 -15.75 -1.37 -0.11
C ASP A 11 -14.91 -0.65 -1.17
N LEU A 12 -14.41 -1.43 -2.14
CA LEU A 12 -13.56 -0.92 -3.23
C LEU A 12 -14.28 0.07 -4.14
N ALA A 13 -15.61 0.01 -4.23
CA ALA A 13 -16.39 0.85 -5.12
C ALA A 13 -16.67 2.24 -4.49
N ASN A 14 -16.73 2.31 -3.16
CA ASN A 14 -16.86 3.54 -2.39
C ASN A 14 -15.53 4.27 -2.17
N ALA A 15 -14.39 3.56 -2.20
CA ALA A 15 -13.06 4.15 -2.08
C ALA A 15 -12.78 5.32 -3.06
N PRO A 16 -13.01 5.20 -4.38
CA PRO A 16 -12.72 6.29 -5.32
C PRO A 16 -13.73 7.44 -5.25
N THR A 17 -14.93 7.21 -4.72
CA THR A 17 -15.98 8.24 -4.66
C THR A 17 -15.96 9.02 -3.34
N GLY A 18 -15.08 8.64 -2.40
CA GLY A 18 -15.11 9.16 -1.04
C GLY A 18 -16.40 8.79 -0.33
N GLY A 19 -16.96 7.61 -0.63
CA GLY A 19 -18.21 7.12 -0.05
C GLY A 19 -19.49 7.68 -0.66
N LYS A 20 -19.41 8.45 -1.76
CA LYS A 20 -20.59 9.02 -2.44
C LYS A 20 -21.39 7.98 -3.25
N GLY A 21 -20.82 6.80 -3.46
CA GLY A 21 -21.42 5.76 -4.29
C GLY A 21 -21.56 6.17 -5.76
N PHE A 22 -22.31 5.37 -6.51
CA PHE A 22 -22.64 5.61 -7.92
C PHE A 22 -24.12 5.35 -8.17
N SER A 23 -24.72 6.13 -9.06
CA SER A 23 -26.10 5.88 -9.51
C SER A 23 -26.19 4.76 -10.55
N ASN A 24 -25.14 4.53 -11.33
CA ASN A 24 -25.06 3.47 -12.34
C ASN A 24 -23.60 3.01 -12.56
N PRO A 25 -23.21 1.77 -12.19
CA PRO A 25 -24.02 0.78 -11.50
C PRO A 25 -24.43 1.28 -10.09
N PRO A 26 -25.60 0.85 -9.56
CA PRO A 26 -26.08 1.34 -8.27
C PRO A 26 -25.18 0.85 -7.13
N ILE A 27 -24.41 1.77 -6.56
CA ILE A 27 -23.55 1.56 -5.40
C ILE A 27 -24.05 2.52 -4.31
N PRO A 28 -24.50 2.02 -3.14
CA PRO A 28 -25.00 2.86 -2.06
C PRO A 28 -23.97 3.87 -1.57
N GLN A 29 -24.44 5.06 -1.21
CA GLN A 29 -23.63 6.04 -0.49
C GLN A 29 -23.38 5.55 0.93
N ILE A 30 -22.11 5.37 1.30
CA ILE A 30 -21.68 4.97 2.63
C ILE A 30 -20.51 5.86 3.04
N ALA A 31 -20.69 6.63 4.12
CA ALA A 31 -19.65 7.54 4.60
C ALA A 31 -18.45 6.74 5.11
N PRO A 32 -17.20 7.10 4.74
CA PRO A 32 -16.02 6.42 5.24
C PRO A 32 -15.87 6.58 6.76
N VAL A 33 -15.35 5.53 7.41
CA VAL A 33 -15.15 5.50 8.87
C VAL A 33 -13.66 5.71 9.20
N PRO A 34 -13.32 6.52 10.23
CA PRO A 34 -11.95 6.62 10.70
C PRO A 34 -11.44 5.27 11.23
N ALA A 35 -10.30 4.84 10.71
CA ALA A 35 -9.62 3.63 11.12
C ALA A 35 -8.13 3.91 11.36
N THR A 36 -7.45 2.97 11.99
CA THR A 36 -6.02 3.02 12.25
C THR A 36 -5.37 1.73 11.81
N VAL A 37 -4.25 1.84 11.09
CA VAL A 37 -3.45 0.68 10.65
C VAL A 37 -2.06 0.76 11.23
N SER A 38 -1.53 -0.38 11.68
CA SER A 38 -0.17 -0.52 12.17
C SER A 38 0.54 -1.65 11.44
N PHE A 39 1.80 -1.40 11.08
CA PHE A 39 2.70 -2.33 10.41
C PHE A 39 4.01 -2.45 11.19
N ASP A 40 4.34 -3.66 11.62
CA ASP A 40 5.70 -4.04 12.04
C ASP A 40 6.35 -4.82 10.89
N ILE A 41 7.41 -4.25 10.32
CA ILE A 41 8.12 -4.83 9.18
C ILE A 41 9.58 -5.03 9.59
N LYS A 42 10.04 -6.27 9.50
CA LYS A 42 11.43 -6.66 9.75
C LYS A 42 12.06 -7.11 8.45
N TRP A 43 12.94 -6.28 7.92
CA TRP A 43 13.76 -6.58 6.74
C TRP A 43 14.99 -7.39 7.16
N SER A 44 15.35 -8.40 6.37
CA SER A 44 16.50 -9.26 6.68
C SER A 44 17.11 -9.87 5.43
N GLY A 45 18.45 -9.89 5.37
CA GLY A 45 19.21 -10.47 4.27
C GLY A 45 19.10 -9.66 2.98
N VAL A 46 20.24 -9.38 2.34
CA VAL A 46 20.24 -8.90 0.96
C VAL A 46 20.28 -10.12 0.06
N ILE A 47 19.31 -10.24 -0.84
CA ILE A 47 19.22 -11.31 -1.82
C ILE A 47 19.88 -10.84 -3.12
N GLU A 48 19.51 -9.65 -3.59
CA GLU A 48 19.96 -9.12 -4.88
C GLU A 48 19.92 -7.59 -4.87
N GLN A 49 20.74 -6.95 -5.69
CA GLN A 49 20.70 -5.51 -5.94
C GLN A 49 20.62 -5.25 -7.44
N ALA A 50 19.78 -4.30 -7.84
CA ALA A 50 19.59 -3.92 -9.23
C ALA A 50 19.50 -2.40 -9.36
N ILE A 51 20.05 -1.89 -10.47
CA ILE A 51 19.77 -0.53 -10.93
C ILE A 51 18.86 -0.67 -12.15
N VAL A 52 17.69 -0.05 -12.08
CA VAL A 52 16.71 -0.04 -13.17
C VAL A 52 16.65 1.37 -13.72
N THR A 53 16.94 1.51 -15.00
CA THR A 53 16.84 2.78 -15.73
C THR A 53 15.85 2.59 -16.87
N ASN A 54 14.87 3.49 -16.96
CA ASN A 54 13.98 3.62 -18.10
C ASN A 54 14.15 5.03 -18.66
N GLU A 55 14.89 5.12 -19.78
CA GLU A 55 15.23 6.38 -20.43
C GLU A 55 14.01 7.09 -21.02
N ASP A 56 12.98 6.34 -21.45
CA ASP A 56 11.77 6.92 -22.05
C ASP A 56 10.93 7.75 -21.04
N GLU A 57 11.05 7.41 -19.74
CA GLU A 57 10.30 8.04 -18.64
C GLU A 57 11.24 8.83 -17.68
N ASP A 58 12.49 9.05 -18.09
CA ASP A 58 13.57 9.64 -17.27
C ASP A 58 13.73 8.97 -15.88
N PHE A 59 13.36 7.71 -15.76
CA PHE A 59 13.31 7.01 -14.49
C PHE A 59 14.64 6.31 -14.21
N THR A 60 15.17 6.48 -12.99
CA THR A 60 16.24 5.63 -12.47
C THR A 60 15.99 5.29 -11.00
N GLY A 61 16.01 3.99 -10.70
CA GLY A 61 15.83 3.44 -9.36
C GLY A 61 16.92 2.45 -9.00
N GLN A 62 17.33 2.49 -7.72
CA GLN A 62 18.20 1.48 -7.12
C GLN A 62 17.37 0.61 -6.19
N PHE A 63 17.40 -0.69 -6.39
CA PHE A 63 16.55 -1.64 -5.70
C PHE A 63 17.39 -2.73 -5.04
N VAL A 64 16.99 -3.09 -3.83
CA VAL A 64 17.54 -4.20 -3.08
C VAL A 64 16.42 -5.19 -2.83
N ARG A 65 16.53 -6.39 -3.41
CA ARG A 65 15.69 -7.51 -3.03
C ARG A 65 16.19 -8.07 -1.70
N THR A 66 15.26 -8.27 -0.78
CA THR A 66 15.56 -8.67 0.60
C THR A 66 14.49 -9.64 1.07
N GLY A 67 14.76 -10.34 2.18
CA GLY A 67 13.71 -11.04 2.93
C GLY A 67 12.95 -10.06 3.82
N ALA A 68 11.67 -10.28 4.06
CA ALA A 68 10.89 -9.48 5.00
C ALA A 68 9.84 -10.30 5.75
N THR A 69 9.65 -9.99 7.03
CA THR A 69 8.48 -10.43 7.80
C THR A 69 7.62 -9.23 8.11
N ILE A 70 6.30 -9.37 7.91
CA ILE A 70 5.31 -8.33 8.19
C ILE A 70 4.26 -8.84 9.16
N VAL A 71 4.02 -8.08 10.22
CA VAL A 71 2.83 -8.19 11.07
C VAL A 71 2.06 -6.89 10.93
N TRP A 72 0.75 -6.99 10.71
CA TRP A 72 -0.08 -5.80 10.62
C TRP A 72 -1.43 -6.00 11.28
N SER A 73 -2.01 -4.88 11.67
CA SER A 73 -3.34 -4.81 12.28
C SER A 73 -4.09 -3.58 11.79
N SER A 74 -5.40 -3.70 11.70
CA SER A 74 -6.30 -2.55 11.55
C SER A 74 -7.31 -2.52 12.69
N SER A 75 -7.74 -1.32 13.05
CA SER A 75 -8.77 -1.11 14.06
C SER A 75 -9.65 0.07 13.68
N GLU A 76 -10.95 -0.09 13.88
CA GLU A 76 -11.96 0.95 13.80
C GLU A 76 -12.97 0.78 14.95
N ALA A 77 -13.96 1.66 15.02
CA ALA A 77 -14.98 1.57 16.07
C ALA A 77 -15.76 0.25 15.99
N GLY A 78 -15.52 -0.67 16.93
CA GLY A 78 -16.24 -1.94 17.04
C GLY A 78 -15.66 -3.09 16.20
N PHE A 79 -14.58 -2.85 15.45
CA PHE A 79 -13.93 -3.89 14.65
C PHE A 79 -12.40 -3.81 14.74
N GLN A 80 -11.76 -4.97 14.84
CA GLN A 80 -10.31 -5.09 14.85
C GLN A 80 -9.89 -6.32 14.05
N PHE A 81 -8.91 -6.13 13.17
CA PHE A 81 -8.27 -7.19 12.43
C PHE A 81 -6.80 -7.27 12.83
N HIS A 82 -6.31 -8.48 13.05
CA HIS A 82 -4.91 -8.75 13.35
C HIS A 82 -4.48 -10.01 12.63
N ILE A 83 -3.37 -9.94 11.89
CA ILE A 83 -2.73 -11.16 11.40
C ILE A 83 -2.07 -11.85 12.59
N GLY A 84 -2.67 -12.95 13.03
CA GLY A 84 -2.16 -13.80 14.10
C GLY A 84 -0.85 -14.49 13.71
N ALA A 85 0.08 -14.56 14.66
CA ALA A 85 1.44 -15.11 14.53
C ALA A 85 1.55 -16.58 14.08
N THR A 86 0.45 -17.30 13.89
CA THR A 86 0.42 -18.75 13.59
C THR A 86 0.47 -19.11 12.11
N GLN A 87 0.29 -18.15 11.21
CA GLN A 87 0.63 -18.30 9.79
C GLN A 87 1.43 -17.07 9.39
N PRO A 88 2.77 -17.16 9.29
CA PRO A 88 3.53 -16.06 8.73
C PRO A 88 2.99 -15.82 7.32
N CYS A 89 2.60 -14.57 7.03
CA CYS A 89 2.40 -14.12 5.66
C CYS A 89 3.58 -14.67 4.85
N GLN A 90 3.31 -15.58 3.90
CA GLN A 90 4.37 -16.11 3.07
C GLN A 90 4.91 -14.95 2.26
N GLU A 91 6.16 -14.61 2.53
CA GLU A 91 6.86 -13.60 1.77
C GLU A 91 7.01 -14.09 0.33
N VAL A 92 6.29 -13.46 -0.60
CA VAL A 92 6.40 -13.77 -2.03
C VAL A 92 7.56 -12.97 -2.65
N TYR A 93 7.66 -11.69 -2.29
CA TYR A 93 8.67 -10.79 -2.83
C TYR A 93 8.76 -9.51 -2.00
N SER A 94 9.98 -9.11 -1.61
CA SER A 94 10.21 -7.86 -0.88
C SER A 94 11.38 -7.08 -1.48
N VAL A 95 11.14 -5.79 -1.71
CA VAL A 95 12.13 -4.88 -2.30
C VAL A 95 12.15 -3.57 -1.53
N VAL A 96 13.36 -3.11 -1.23
CA VAL A 96 13.62 -1.76 -0.74
C VAL A 96 14.22 -0.96 -1.90
N GLY A 97 13.51 0.07 -2.34
CA GLY A 97 13.91 0.90 -3.47
C GLY A 97 14.22 2.33 -3.06
N ARG A 98 15.20 2.94 -3.74
CA ARG A 98 15.39 4.39 -3.78
C ARG A 98 15.27 4.84 -5.23
N GLU A 99 14.32 5.71 -5.48
CA GLU A 99 14.06 6.25 -6.80
C GLU A 99 14.54 7.71 -6.87
N ARG A 100 15.03 8.13 -8.04
CA ARG A 100 15.37 9.51 -8.33
C ARG A 100 14.63 9.96 -9.60
N LYS A 101 13.62 10.82 -9.40
CA LYS A 101 12.84 11.60 -10.39
C LYS A 101 12.46 10.86 -11.68
N GLY A 102 11.21 10.42 -11.81
CA GLY A 102 10.51 10.38 -13.11
C GLY A 102 9.64 11.64 -13.24
N VAL A 103 9.58 12.25 -14.42
CA VAL A 103 8.73 13.44 -14.65
C VAL A 103 7.27 12.97 -14.77
N PHE A 104 6.43 13.31 -13.80
CA PHE A 104 5.05 12.79 -13.72
C PHE A 104 4.05 13.39 -14.73
N PHE A 105 4.43 14.26 -15.66
CA PHE A 105 3.52 14.81 -16.67
C PHE A 105 4.27 15.31 -17.89
N HIS A 106 4.23 14.57 -19.01
CA HIS A 106 4.41 15.18 -20.33
C HIS A 106 3.07 15.84 -20.71
N GLY A 107 2.85 17.07 -20.24
CA GLY A 107 1.78 17.91 -20.77
C GLY A 107 2.06 18.24 -22.22
N ARG A 108 1.44 17.53 -23.17
CA ARG A 108 1.36 17.99 -24.56
C ARG A 108 0.28 19.08 -24.64
N HIS A 109 0.72 20.26 -25.06
CA HIS A 109 -0.09 21.38 -25.52
C HIS A 109 -1.03 21.00 -26.66
#